data_AF-A0A7V9L7Q5-F1
#
_entry.id   AF-A0A7V9L7Q5-F1
#
_cell.length_a   1.000
_cell.length_b   1.000
_cell.length_c   1.000
_cell.angle_alpha   90.00
_cell.angle_beta   90.00
_cell.angle_gamma   90.00
#
_symmetry.space_group_name_H-M   'P 1'
#
loop_
_entity.id
_entity.type
_entity.pdbx_description
1 polymer ?
#
loop_
_entity_poly.entity_id
_entity_poly.type
_entity_poly.pdbx_seq_one_letter_code
_entity_poly.pdbx_strand_id
1 'polypeptide(L)'
;MRRLVVMFAIAACGSPNPASGDAPGGDDDGPAGDAPPDPCEPGTWCTEDSPVPNILIRAVWAADLDNVFAVGDGGTILHRRNNAWTAMTTPTTSDLRGVWGLSATDIWAAGTAGALLHYDGTSWAAQGSFTTDFGGVWASGTDDVWITHAGGVTHWNGQQFDTTSLPGELFAISGSGPTDVWVTGETANVHHYTGTWTTNIDPGAGATYFAILALTPSDVWVSTFTPNKQTVHFTGSWTPEAASGATFQSFHSSGPDDLWGAGGSKVGHWTGSSWAVESPSSGQMFGIGGISNSFWIVGSDALILHRR
;
A
#
# COMPACT_ATOMS: atom_id res chain seq x y z
N MET A 1 -24.28 25.38 -23.47
CA MET A 1 -23.03 26.00 -22.98
C MET A 1 -23.28 26.62 -21.62
N ARG A 2 -22.69 26.05 -20.57
CA ARG A 2 -22.19 26.74 -19.36
C ARG A 2 -21.40 25.70 -18.58
N ARG A 3 -20.09 25.94 -18.47
CA ARG A 3 -19.11 25.13 -17.74
C ARG A 3 -19.34 25.32 -16.25
N LEU A 4 -19.32 24.24 -15.48
CA LEU A 4 -19.11 24.28 -14.04
C LEU A 4 -17.81 23.52 -13.77
N VAL A 5 -16.84 24.25 -13.23
CA VAL A 5 -15.56 23.76 -12.72
C VAL A 5 -15.81 23.36 -11.27
N VAL A 6 -15.41 22.14 -10.88
CA VAL A 6 -15.18 21.78 -9.48
C VAL A 6 -13.80 21.16 -9.42
N MET A 7 -12.92 21.78 -8.62
CA MET A 7 -11.51 21.46 -8.43
C MET A 7 -11.32 20.92 -7.00
N PHE A 8 -10.51 19.87 -6.88
CA PHE A 8 -9.75 19.31 -5.74
C PHE A 8 -10.46 18.90 -4.43
N ALA A 9 -10.29 17.62 -4.10
CA ALA A 9 -10.15 17.14 -2.72
C ALA A 9 -8.75 16.55 -2.55
N ILE A 10 -7.81 17.40 -2.10
CA ILE A 10 -6.57 17.02 -1.45
C ILE A 10 -6.92 16.92 0.04
N ALA A 11 -6.60 15.80 0.69
CA ALA A 11 -6.76 15.69 2.14
C ALA A 11 -5.71 16.59 2.82
N ALA A 12 -6.17 17.73 3.34
CA ALA A 12 -5.38 18.67 4.13
C ALA A 12 -5.33 18.21 5.60
N CYS A 13 -4.11 18.18 6.15
CA CYS A 13 -3.82 17.98 7.56
C CYS A 13 -4.46 19.08 8.42
N GLY A 14 -5.22 18.69 9.44
CA GLY A 14 -5.81 19.59 10.43
C GLY A 14 -4.81 19.94 11.53
N SER A 15 -4.58 21.24 11.76
CA SER A 15 -3.78 21.75 12.88
C SER A 15 -4.68 22.07 14.08
N PRO A 16 -4.28 21.77 15.32
CA PRO A 16 -4.83 22.42 16.50
C PRO A 16 -3.90 23.52 17.00
N ASN A 17 -4.43 24.73 17.12
CA ASN A 17 -3.85 25.81 17.93
C ASN A 17 -4.20 25.57 19.41
N PRO A 18 -3.29 25.86 20.36
CA PRO A 18 -3.74 26.61 21.52
C PRO A 18 -2.84 27.81 21.87
N ALA A 19 -3.52 28.77 22.48
CA ALA A 19 -3.09 30.08 22.89
C ALA A 19 -1.77 30.18 23.67
N SER A 20 -1.14 31.34 23.48
CA SER A 20 -0.01 31.94 24.20
C SER A 20 -0.17 32.00 25.73
N GLY A 21 0.94 31.74 26.44
CA GLY A 21 1.15 32.14 27.83
C GLY A 21 2.61 31.92 28.27
N ASP A 22 3.39 33.00 28.39
CA ASP A 22 4.75 33.01 28.92
C ASP A 22 4.79 32.84 30.45
N ALA A 23 5.69 31.99 30.96
CA ALA A 23 6.47 32.20 32.20
C ALA A 23 7.60 31.12 32.35
N PRO A 24 8.73 31.40 33.04
CA PRO A 24 10.02 30.76 32.75
C PRO A 24 10.47 29.67 33.74
N GLY A 25 11.34 28.77 33.23
CA GLY A 25 12.53 28.25 33.93
C GLY A 25 12.38 27.00 34.79
N GLY A 26 13.04 25.92 34.38
CA GLY A 26 13.26 24.71 35.18
C GLY A 26 13.89 23.60 34.35
N ASP A 27 15.20 23.68 34.14
CA ASP A 27 16.03 22.71 33.43
C ASP A 27 16.07 21.36 34.15
N ASP A 28 15.72 20.26 33.47
CA ASP A 28 16.12 18.88 33.83
C ASP A 28 15.92 17.93 32.62
N ASP A 29 16.55 18.23 31.48
CA ASP A 29 16.63 17.31 30.35
C ASP A 29 18.03 16.66 30.29
N GLY A 30 18.11 15.42 30.77
CA GLY A 30 19.18 14.50 30.36
C GLY A 30 19.07 14.22 28.85
N PRO A 31 20.16 13.87 28.14
CA PRO A 31 20.12 13.77 26.69
C PRO A 31 19.20 12.62 26.29
N ALA A 32 18.08 12.96 25.65
CA ALA A 32 17.42 12.07 24.71
C ALA A 32 18.51 11.62 23.72
N GLY A 33 18.76 10.31 23.62
CA GLY A 33 19.73 9.79 22.67
C GLY A 33 19.34 10.25 21.27
N ASP A 34 20.19 11.08 20.64
CA ASP A 34 19.96 11.58 19.30
C ASP A 34 19.71 10.41 18.34
N ALA A 35 18.60 10.46 17.60
CA ALA A 35 18.32 9.50 16.54
C ALA A 35 19.50 9.48 15.56
N PRO A 36 19.89 8.31 15.02
CA PRO A 36 20.94 8.27 14.01
C PRO A 36 20.59 9.19 12.83
N PRO A 37 21.57 9.92 12.27
CA PRO A 37 21.31 10.78 11.12
C PRO A 37 20.73 9.95 9.98
N ASP A 38 19.70 10.48 9.31
CA ASP A 38 19.08 9.79 8.19
C ASP A 38 20.14 9.55 7.09
N PRO A 39 20.41 8.29 6.71
CA PRO A 39 21.49 7.95 5.80
C PRO A 39 21.18 8.26 4.32
N CYS A 40 19.98 8.76 4.00
CA CYS A 40 19.46 8.80 2.64
C CYS A 40 19.62 10.18 2.00
N GLU A 41 20.48 10.25 0.97
CA GLU A 41 20.64 11.43 0.13
C GLU A 41 19.35 11.67 -0.71
N PRO A 42 18.83 12.92 -0.75
CA PRO A 42 17.63 13.24 -1.52
C PRO A 42 17.70 12.81 -2.99
N GLY A 43 16.61 12.24 -3.48
CA GLY A 43 16.49 11.78 -4.87
C GLY A 43 17.21 10.46 -5.17
N THR A 44 17.76 9.77 -4.17
CA THR A 44 18.42 8.47 -4.36
C THR A 44 17.82 7.39 -3.44
N TRP A 45 17.95 6.14 -3.86
CA TRP A 45 17.59 4.99 -3.03
C TRP A 45 18.73 4.63 -2.08
N CYS A 46 18.42 4.51 -0.80
CA CYS A 46 19.29 4.01 0.25
C CYS A 46 18.71 2.70 0.83
N THR A 47 19.53 1.91 1.50
CA THR A 47 19.06 0.77 2.31
C THR A 47 18.88 1.22 3.76
N GLU A 48 17.77 0.83 4.38
CA GLU A 48 17.57 0.96 5.82
C GLU A 48 17.75 -0.42 6.49
N ASP A 49 18.31 -0.43 7.70
CA ASP A 49 18.57 -1.68 8.42
C ASP A 49 17.24 -2.29 8.93
N SER A 50 17.02 -3.55 8.58
CA SER A 50 15.92 -4.35 9.14
C SER A 50 16.34 -4.95 10.48
N PRO A 51 15.47 -4.93 11.51
CA PRO A 51 15.73 -5.59 12.80
C PRO A 51 15.60 -7.12 12.72
N VAL A 52 15.11 -7.66 11.59
CA VAL A 52 14.93 -9.09 11.36
C VAL A 52 15.72 -9.52 10.11
N PRO A 53 16.49 -10.62 10.15
CA PRO A 53 17.23 -11.09 8.98
C PRO A 53 16.46 -12.18 8.20
N ASN A 54 16.74 -12.31 6.89
CA ASN A 54 16.33 -13.45 6.05
C ASN A 54 14.82 -13.74 5.99
N ILE A 55 13.97 -12.70 5.97
CA ILE A 55 12.51 -12.84 5.86
C ILE A 55 12.00 -12.15 4.58
N LEU A 56 10.86 -12.59 4.05
CA LEU A 56 10.20 -11.86 2.96
C LEU A 56 9.26 -10.82 3.57
N ILE A 57 9.53 -9.54 3.30
CA ILE A 57 8.65 -8.43 3.69
C ILE A 57 7.75 -8.12 2.50
N ARG A 58 6.45 -8.39 2.64
CA ARG A 58 5.48 -8.48 1.54
C ARG A 58 4.88 -7.15 1.14
N ALA A 59 4.57 -6.30 2.11
CA ALA A 59 3.86 -5.04 1.88
C ALA A 59 4.31 -3.97 2.87
N VAL A 60 4.16 -2.71 2.47
CA VAL A 60 4.52 -1.53 3.27
C VAL A 60 3.50 -0.43 3.06
N TRP A 61 3.18 0.30 4.12
CA TRP A 61 2.29 1.45 4.11
C TRP A 61 2.84 2.54 5.03
N ALA A 62 2.64 3.81 4.68
CA ALA A 62 3.12 4.96 5.45
C ALA A 62 1.96 5.92 5.78
N ALA A 63 1.82 6.27 7.05
CA ALA A 63 0.95 7.36 7.50
C ALA A 63 1.67 8.72 7.36
N ASP A 64 2.93 8.73 7.76
CA ASP A 64 3.86 9.85 7.74
C ASP A 64 5.32 9.31 7.77
N LEU A 65 6.30 10.20 7.82
CA LEU A 65 7.73 9.84 7.76
C LEU A 65 8.21 8.96 8.93
N ASP A 66 7.55 9.06 10.09
CA ASP A 66 7.90 8.33 11.31
C ASP A 66 6.85 7.28 11.69
N ASN A 67 5.89 7.02 10.80
CA ASN A 67 4.88 6.00 10.98
C ASN A 67 4.72 5.19 9.70
N VAL A 68 5.73 4.35 9.46
CA VAL A 68 5.76 3.40 8.33
C VAL A 68 5.68 1.99 8.88
N PHE A 69 4.77 1.20 8.31
CA PHE A 69 4.48 -0.16 8.74
C PHE A 69 4.75 -1.12 7.60
N ALA A 70 5.51 -2.17 7.87
CA ALA A 70 5.79 -3.23 6.91
C ALA A 70 5.37 -4.58 7.49
N VAL A 71 4.83 -5.45 6.64
CA VAL A 71 4.37 -6.77 7.05
C VAL A 71 4.98 -7.86 6.18
N GLY A 72 5.14 -9.06 6.71
CA GLY A 72 5.79 -10.15 5.99
C GLY A 72 5.53 -11.55 6.54
N ASP A 73 6.37 -12.48 6.10
CA ASP A 73 6.27 -13.89 6.44
C ASP A 73 6.46 -14.12 7.96
N GLY A 74 5.90 -15.22 8.46
CA GLY A 74 6.03 -15.61 9.88
C GLY A 74 5.34 -14.65 10.86
N GLY A 75 4.34 -13.89 10.41
CA GLY A 75 3.65 -12.88 11.22
C GLY A 75 4.44 -11.58 11.41
N THR A 76 5.51 -11.37 10.64
CA THR A 76 6.38 -10.20 10.80
C THR A 76 5.60 -8.90 10.63
N ILE A 77 5.69 -8.01 11.62
CA ILE A 77 5.24 -6.62 11.55
C ILE A 77 6.38 -5.73 12.03
N LEU A 78 6.77 -4.77 11.19
CA LEU A 78 7.80 -3.77 11.50
C LEU A 78 7.19 -2.38 11.54
N HIS A 79 7.65 -1.55 12.46
CA HIS A 79 7.28 -0.13 12.55
C HIS A 79 8.54 0.71 12.55
N ARG A 80 8.64 1.62 11.57
CA ARG A 80 9.66 2.67 11.50
C ARG A 80 9.23 3.84 12.36
N ARG A 81 10.08 4.24 13.32
CA ARG A 81 9.97 5.50 14.08
C ARG A 81 11.37 6.11 14.22
N ASN A 82 11.50 7.43 14.10
CA ASN A 82 12.77 8.13 14.29
C ASN A 82 13.92 7.53 13.47
N ASN A 83 13.66 7.24 12.19
CA ASN A 83 14.60 6.60 11.26
C ASN A 83 15.09 5.19 11.64
N ALA A 84 14.41 4.50 12.55
CA ALA A 84 14.75 3.14 12.94
C ALA A 84 13.55 2.20 12.85
N TRP A 85 13.77 1.00 12.29
CA TRP A 85 12.77 -0.05 12.25
C TRP A 85 12.82 -0.91 13.51
N THR A 86 11.65 -1.20 14.07
CA THR A 86 11.49 -2.09 15.21
C THR A 86 10.45 -3.15 14.91
N ALA A 87 10.66 -4.38 15.37
CA ALA A 87 9.67 -5.44 15.27
C ALA A 87 8.57 -5.22 16.31
N MET A 88 7.31 -5.41 15.90
CA MET A 88 6.15 -5.34 16.78
C MET A 88 5.74 -6.75 17.25
N THR A 89 5.08 -6.82 18.40
CA THR A 89 4.40 -8.06 18.82
C THR A 89 3.16 -8.27 17.98
N THR A 90 2.94 -9.51 17.54
CA THR A 90 1.83 -9.95 16.68
C THR A 90 1.10 -11.14 17.32
N PRO A 91 -0.23 -11.27 17.17
CA PRO A 91 -0.99 -12.41 17.68
C PRO A 91 -0.95 -13.64 16.74
N THR A 92 -0.21 -13.58 15.63
CA THR A 92 -0.15 -14.67 14.64
C THR A 92 1.28 -14.97 14.20
N THR A 93 1.49 -16.18 13.70
CA THR A 93 2.71 -16.59 12.98
C THR A 93 2.44 -16.82 11.49
N SER A 94 1.22 -16.60 11.02
CA SER A 94 0.85 -16.71 9.60
C SER A 94 1.50 -15.58 8.79
N ASP A 95 1.76 -15.83 7.52
CA ASP A 95 2.35 -14.83 6.62
C ASP A 95 1.36 -13.69 6.39
N LEU A 96 1.81 -12.45 6.59
CA LEU A 96 1.03 -11.25 6.29
C LEU A 96 1.41 -10.73 4.92
N ARG A 97 0.41 -10.59 4.03
CA ARG A 97 0.57 -10.27 2.60
C ARG A 97 0.19 -8.85 2.24
N GLY A 98 -0.75 -8.25 2.97
CA GLY A 98 -1.23 -6.89 2.74
C GLY A 98 -1.25 -6.07 4.02
N VAL A 99 -0.95 -4.77 3.90
CA VAL A 99 -1.08 -3.78 4.97
C VAL A 99 -1.62 -2.47 4.39
N TRP A 100 -2.54 -1.83 5.10
CA TRP A 100 -3.09 -0.53 4.74
C TRP A 100 -3.64 0.14 6.01
N GLY A 101 -3.53 1.46 6.13
CA GLY A 101 -4.03 2.19 7.31
C GLY A 101 -4.71 3.51 6.98
N LEU A 102 -5.66 3.90 7.84
CA LEU A 102 -6.31 5.21 7.80
C LEU A 102 -5.48 6.27 8.54
N SER A 103 -4.67 5.82 9.51
CA SER A 103 -3.79 6.65 10.33
C SER A 103 -2.70 5.80 10.96
N ALA A 104 -1.74 6.42 11.65
CA ALA A 104 -0.72 5.71 12.42
C ALA A 104 -1.30 4.84 13.57
N THR A 105 -2.59 5.00 13.89
CA THR A 105 -3.29 4.29 14.97
C THR A 105 -4.51 3.50 14.48
N ASP A 106 -4.68 3.34 13.17
CA ASP A 106 -5.76 2.54 12.60
C ASP A 106 -5.24 1.86 11.32
N ILE A 107 -4.79 0.61 11.48
CA ILE A 107 -4.08 -0.13 10.44
C ILE A 107 -4.60 -1.55 10.39
N TRP A 108 -4.77 -2.05 9.18
CA TRP A 108 -5.21 -3.40 8.89
C TRP A 108 -4.09 -4.18 8.23
N ALA A 109 -3.93 -5.43 8.64
CA ALA A 109 -3.04 -6.38 7.99
C ALA A 109 -3.78 -7.68 7.68
N ALA A 110 -3.54 -8.24 6.50
CA ALA A 110 -4.22 -9.43 6.02
C ALA A 110 -3.21 -10.45 5.48
N GLY A 111 -3.50 -11.73 5.64
CA GLY A 111 -2.53 -12.80 5.38
C GLY A 111 -3.12 -14.20 5.26
N THR A 112 -2.22 -15.19 5.34
CA THR A 112 -2.55 -16.61 5.16
C THR A 112 -3.28 -17.20 6.36
N ALA A 113 -3.93 -18.35 6.13
CA ALA A 113 -4.66 -19.10 7.15
C ALA A 113 -5.68 -18.24 7.92
N GLY A 114 -6.32 -17.29 7.23
CA GLY A 114 -7.32 -16.39 7.82
C GLY A 114 -6.78 -15.31 8.73
N ALA A 115 -5.48 -15.01 8.69
CA ALA A 115 -4.92 -13.91 9.47
C ALA A 115 -5.47 -12.56 8.97
N LEU A 116 -6.36 -11.97 9.77
CA LEU A 116 -6.83 -10.61 9.61
C LEU A 116 -6.62 -9.87 10.93
N LEU A 117 -5.80 -8.82 10.92
CA LEU A 117 -5.39 -8.10 12.11
C LEU A 117 -5.76 -6.62 11.99
N HIS A 118 -6.08 -6.02 13.13
CA HIS A 118 -6.29 -4.58 13.28
C HIS A 118 -5.40 -4.02 14.37
N TYR A 119 -4.78 -2.87 14.10
CA TYR A 119 -3.98 -2.10 15.03
C TYR A 119 -4.75 -0.88 15.50
N ASP A 120 -4.93 -0.75 16.81
CA ASP A 120 -5.71 0.32 17.45
C ASP A 120 -4.86 1.51 17.93
N GLY A 121 -3.59 1.57 17.52
CA GLY A 121 -2.60 2.53 18.02
C GLY A 121 -1.78 2.03 19.20
N THR A 122 -2.15 0.90 19.79
CA THR A 122 -1.43 0.30 20.92
C THR A 122 -1.03 -1.14 20.67
N SER A 123 -1.90 -1.96 20.08
CA SER A 123 -1.66 -3.39 19.90
C SER A 123 -2.38 -3.94 18.67
N TRP A 124 -1.83 -5.03 18.13
CA TRP A 124 -2.45 -5.79 17.05
C TRP A 124 -3.39 -6.84 17.63
N ALA A 125 -4.64 -6.87 17.16
CA ALA A 125 -5.63 -7.87 17.55
C ALA A 125 -6.18 -8.58 16.30
N ALA A 126 -6.40 -9.89 16.42
CA ALA A 126 -7.05 -10.67 15.38
C ALA A 126 -8.55 -10.29 15.27
N GLN A 127 -9.01 -10.11 14.04
CA GLN A 127 -10.39 -9.74 13.73
C GLN A 127 -11.11 -10.97 13.16
N GLY A 128 -11.96 -11.59 13.98
CA GLY A 128 -12.74 -12.76 13.59
C GLY A 128 -11.95 -14.08 13.58
N SER A 129 -12.54 -15.10 12.94
CA SER A 129 -11.96 -16.43 12.81
C SER A 129 -12.19 -16.93 11.38
N PHE A 130 -11.24 -16.61 10.52
CA PHE A 130 -11.25 -17.00 9.11
C PHE A 130 -10.32 -18.19 8.87
N THR A 131 -10.50 -18.87 7.76
CA THR A 131 -9.62 -19.97 7.32
C THR A 131 -9.07 -19.77 5.91
N THR A 132 -9.58 -18.77 5.18
CA THR A 132 -9.17 -18.47 3.80
C THR A 132 -7.94 -17.59 3.81
N ASP A 133 -7.05 -17.78 2.85
CA ASP A 133 -5.93 -16.88 2.62
C ASP A 133 -6.43 -15.53 2.10
N PHE A 134 -6.00 -14.45 2.74
CA PHE A 134 -6.22 -13.09 2.27
C PHE A 134 -5.04 -12.58 1.43
N GLY A 135 -5.33 -11.65 0.53
CA GLY A 135 -4.37 -10.96 -0.31
C GLY A 135 -4.11 -9.54 0.20
N GLY A 136 -4.71 -8.56 -0.47
CA GLY A 136 -4.56 -7.14 -0.19
C GLY A 136 -5.68 -6.59 0.68
N VAL A 137 -5.43 -5.42 1.25
CA VAL A 137 -6.35 -4.65 2.07
C VAL A 137 -6.37 -3.20 1.62
N TRP A 138 -7.54 -2.58 1.63
CA TRP A 138 -7.74 -1.16 1.35
C TRP A 138 -8.92 -0.63 2.17
N ALA A 139 -8.85 0.62 2.62
CA ALA A 139 -9.96 1.24 3.36
C ALA A 139 -10.22 2.68 2.91
N SER A 140 -11.50 3.08 2.94
CA SER A 140 -11.94 4.48 2.78
C SER A 140 -12.38 5.13 4.09
N GLY A 141 -12.57 4.34 5.13
CA GLY A 141 -12.99 4.80 6.45
C GLY A 141 -12.95 3.66 7.47
N THR A 142 -13.13 4.01 8.75
CA THR A 142 -13.05 3.04 9.87
C THR A 142 -14.09 1.91 9.77
N ASP A 143 -15.18 2.20 9.06
CA ASP A 143 -16.32 1.31 8.85
C ASP A 143 -16.39 0.80 7.39
N ASP A 144 -15.28 0.91 6.65
CA ASP A 144 -15.24 0.61 5.23
C ASP A 144 -13.85 0.08 4.82
N VAL A 145 -13.62 -1.19 5.13
CA VAL A 145 -12.36 -1.89 4.87
C VAL A 145 -12.62 -3.11 4.00
N TRP A 146 -11.95 -3.17 2.86
CA TRP A 146 -12.08 -4.25 1.89
C TRP A 146 -10.82 -5.11 1.87
N ILE A 147 -11.02 -6.42 1.87
CA ILE A 147 -9.95 -7.42 1.90
C ILE A 147 -10.20 -8.44 0.78
N THR A 148 -9.21 -8.66 -0.09
CA THR A 148 -9.30 -9.68 -1.13
C THR A 148 -8.94 -11.06 -0.59
N HIS A 149 -9.53 -12.10 -1.16
CA HIS A 149 -9.16 -13.49 -0.92
C HIS A 149 -9.41 -14.34 -2.16
N ALA A 150 -8.99 -15.61 -2.11
CA ALA A 150 -9.36 -16.58 -3.13
C ALA A 150 -10.91 -16.67 -3.24
N GLY A 151 -11.45 -16.36 -4.43
CA GLY A 151 -12.88 -16.45 -4.72
C GLY A 151 -13.75 -15.29 -4.21
N GLY A 152 -13.18 -14.16 -3.78
CA GLY A 152 -14.00 -13.01 -3.40
C GLY A 152 -13.32 -11.88 -2.63
N VAL A 153 -14.18 -11.04 -2.07
CA VAL A 153 -13.83 -9.96 -1.16
C VAL A 153 -14.59 -10.10 0.14
N THR A 154 -13.97 -9.72 1.24
CA THR A 154 -14.58 -9.55 2.55
C THR A 154 -14.56 -8.06 2.89
N HIS A 155 -15.69 -7.53 3.37
CA HIS A 155 -15.90 -6.10 3.63
C HIS A 155 -16.29 -5.89 5.10
N TRP A 156 -15.50 -5.13 5.84
CA TRP A 156 -15.89 -4.61 7.14
C TRP A 156 -16.77 -3.39 6.95
N ASN A 157 -18.01 -3.46 7.46
CA ASN A 157 -19.00 -2.40 7.35
C ASN A 157 -19.19 -1.57 8.63
N GLY A 158 -18.25 -1.67 9.58
CA GLY A 158 -18.35 -1.05 10.92
C GLY A 158 -19.09 -1.90 11.97
N GLN A 159 -19.77 -2.98 11.55
CA GLN A 159 -20.51 -3.86 12.44
C GLN A 159 -20.14 -5.33 12.28
N GLN A 160 -19.98 -5.77 11.05
CA GLN A 160 -19.67 -7.15 10.70
C GLN A 160 -18.84 -7.21 9.42
N PHE A 161 -18.32 -8.41 9.15
CA PHE A 161 -17.70 -8.74 7.87
C PHE A 161 -18.73 -9.35 6.93
N ASP A 162 -18.92 -8.71 5.77
CA ASP A 162 -19.75 -9.21 4.68
C ASP A 162 -18.86 -9.78 3.58
N THR A 163 -19.09 -11.02 3.15
CA THR A 163 -18.31 -11.66 2.08
C THR A 163 -19.09 -11.70 0.78
N THR A 164 -18.46 -11.24 -0.31
CA THR A 164 -19.00 -11.32 -1.67
C THR A 164 -18.13 -12.25 -2.52
N SER A 165 -18.74 -13.26 -3.12
CA SER A 165 -18.05 -14.15 -4.07
C SER A 165 -17.79 -13.45 -5.40
N LEU A 166 -16.55 -13.50 -5.87
CA LEU A 166 -16.12 -12.97 -7.16
C LEU A 166 -15.29 -14.03 -7.90
N PRO A 167 -15.30 -14.05 -9.24
CA PRO A 167 -14.52 -15.02 -10.01
C PRO A 167 -13.01 -14.73 -9.94
N GLY A 168 -12.23 -15.81 -9.97
CA GLY A 168 -10.76 -15.78 -9.98
C GLY A 168 -10.13 -15.74 -8.58
N GLU A 169 -8.80 -15.71 -8.56
CA GLU A 169 -8.01 -15.56 -7.34
C GLU A 169 -7.59 -14.09 -7.20
N LEU A 170 -8.06 -13.41 -6.15
CA LEU A 170 -7.84 -11.98 -5.98
C LEU A 170 -6.65 -11.70 -5.06
N PHE A 171 -5.77 -10.82 -5.51
CA PHE A 171 -4.51 -10.48 -4.82
C PHE A 171 -4.44 -9.02 -4.42
N ALA A 172 -4.80 -8.13 -5.34
CA ALA A 172 -4.59 -6.71 -5.19
C ALA A 172 -5.92 -5.95 -5.15
N ILE A 173 -5.93 -4.88 -4.37
CA ILE A 173 -7.08 -4.02 -4.17
C ILE A 173 -6.63 -2.58 -4.04
N SER A 174 -7.40 -1.68 -4.64
CA SER A 174 -7.24 -0.23 -4.46
C SER A 174 -8.59 0.42 -4.71
N GLY A 175 -8.84 1.53 -4.04
CA GLY A 175 -10.01 2.36 -4.31
C GLY A 175 -9.71 3.84 -4.18
N SER A 176 -10.62 4.67 -4.70
CA SER A 176 -10.60 6.12 -4.50
C SER A 176 -11.76 6.63 -3.64
N GLY A 177 -12.64 5.72 -3.19
CA GLY A 177 -13.75 6.05 -2.28
C GLY A 177 -14.66 4.86 -1.96
N PRO A 178 -15.67 5.07 -1.10
CA PRO A 178 -16.53 4.00 -0.56
C PRO A 178 -17.39 3.28 -1.62
N THR A 179 -17.53 3.88 -2.80
CA THR A 179 -18.22 3.29 -3.95
C THR A 179 -17.31 3.29 -5.18
N ASP A 180 -16.01 3.19 -4.98
CA ASP A 180 -15.02 3.07 -6.06
C ASP A 180 -13.89 2.17 -5.58
N VAL A 181 -14.13 0.86 -5.65
CA VAL A 181 -13.18 -0.17 -5.22
C VAL A 181 -12.87 -1.08 -6.39
N TRP A 182 -11.59 -1.27 -6.68
CA TRP A 182 -11.10 -2.08 -7.77
C TRP A 182 -10.26 -3.22 -7.23
N VAL A 183 -10.50 -4.43 -7.77
CA VAL A 183 -9.76 -5.64 -7.38
C VAL A 183 -9.30 -6.40 -8.60
N THR A 184 -8.18 -7.10 -8.44
CA THR A 184 -7.62 -7.95 -9.49
C THR A 184 -6.75 -9.06 -8.91
N GLY A 185 -6.31 -9.98 -9.78
CA GLY A 185 -5.41 -11.07 -9.42
C GLY A 185 -5.23 -12.05 -10.57
N GLU A 186 -5.01 -13.33 -10.25
CA GLU A 186 -4.76 -14.39 -11.23
C GLU A 186 -6.06 -15.02 -11.74
N THR A 187 -6.17 -15.15 -13.06
CA THR A 187 -7.39 -15.59 -13.76
C THR A 187 -8.64 -14.78 -13.39
N ALA A 188 -8.46 -13.59 -12.82
CA ALA A 188 -9.53 -12.81 -12.22
C ALA A 188 -9.96 -11.61 -13.07
N ASN A 189 -9.22 -11.26 -14.15
CA ASN A 189 -9.46 -10.00 -14.86
C ASN A 189 -9.48 -8.82 -13.84
N VAL A 190 -10.22 -7.75 -14.11
CA VAL A 190 -10.49 -6.67 -13.15
C VAL A 190 -11.97 -6.70 -12.74
N HIS A 191 -12.26 -6.44 -11.47
CA HIS A 191 -13.63 -6.18 -10.97
C HIS A 191 -13.71 -4.80 -10.34
N HIS A 192 -14.88 -4.16 -10.46
CA HIS A 192 -15.11 -2.78 -10.00
C HIS A 192 -16.41 -2.67 -9.21
N TYR A 193 -16.35 -2.08 -8.03
CA TYR A 193 -17.49 -1.82 -7.17
C TYR A 193 -17.91 -0.35 -7.24
N THR A 194 -19.17 -0.12 -7.61
CA THR A 194 -19.83 1.21 -7.61
C THR A 194 -21.11 1.23 -6.78
N GLY A 195 -21.14 0.43 -5.71
CA GLY A 195 -22.37 0.03 -4.99
C GLY A 195 -22.88 -1.35 -5.44
N THR A 196 -22.44 -1.80 -6.60
CA THR A 196 -22.57 -3.19 -7.10
C THR A 196 -21.31 -3.58 -7.85
N TRP A 197 -20.96 -4.86 -7.83
CA TRP A 197 -19.80 -5.38 -8.55
C TRP A 197 -20.09 -5.54 -10.05
N THR A 198 -19.27 -4.89 -10.87
CA THR A 198 -19.07 -5.25 -12.28
C THR A 198 -17.87 -6.19 -12.35
N THR A 199 -18.06 -7.37 -12.93
CA THR A 199 -17.04 -8.44 -12.92
C THR A 199 -16.46 -8.71 -14.31
N ASN A 200 -15.25 -9.27 -14.34
CA ASN A 200 -14.56 -9.72 -15.56
C ASN A 200 -14.34 -8.60 -16.58
N ILE A 201 -14.01 -7.40 -16.11
CA ILE A 201 -13.58 -6.29 -16.95
C ILE A 201 -12.24 -6.68 -17.55
N ASP A 202 -12.11 -6.64 -18.88
CA ASP A 202 -10.89 -7.01 -19.60
C ASP A 202 -10.10 -5.76 -20.03
N PRO A 203 -8.96 -5.47 -19.38
CA PRO A 203 -8.02 -4.42 -19.82
C PRO A 203 -7.32 -4.69 -21.16
N GLY A 204 -7.53 -5.85 -21.80
CA GLY A 204 -6.96 -6.21 -23.10
C GLY A 204 -5.56 -6.81 -23.03
N ALA A 205 -5.08 -7.18 -21.84
CA ALA A 205 -3.74 -7.72 -21.61
C ALA A 205 -3.72 -9.13 -20.97
N GLY A 206 -4.86 -9.83 -21.01
CA GLY A 206 -5.04 -11.16 -20.43
C GLY A 206 -5.80 -11.12 -19.10
N ALA A 207 -5.75 -12.22 -18.35
CA ALA A 207 -6.56 -12.40 -17.13
C ALA A 207 -5.78 -12.34 -15.82
N THR A 208 -4.46 -12.07 -15.86
CA THR A 208 -3.60 -12.01 -14.68
C THR A 208 -2.97 -10.63 -14.53
N TYR A 209 -3.33 -9.94 -13.44
CA TYR A 209 -2.76 -8.65 -13.06
C TYR A 209 -2.29 -8.70 -11.61
N PHE A 210 -1.10 -8.17 -11.35
CA PHE A 210 -0.43 -8.32 -10.05
C PHE A 210 -0.65 -7.14 -9.11
N ALA A 211 -0.77 -5.94 -9.66
CA ALA A 211 -1.01 -4.72 -8.90
C ALA A 211 -2.14 -3.92 -9.56
N ILE A 212 -2.90 -3.22 -8.72
CA ILE A 212 -3.90 -2.25 -9.15
C ILE A 212 -3.76 -1.00 -8.28
N LEU A 213 -3.91 0.17 -8.90
CA LEU A 213 -3.96 1.46 -8.21
C LEU A 213 -5.07 2.30 -8.81
N ALA A 214 -6.04 2.69 -7.99
CA ALA A 214 -7.11 3.59 -8.35
C ALA A 214 -6.83 4.97 -7.73
N LEU A 215 -6.56 5.96 -8.58
CA LEU A 215 -6.37 7.35 -8.17
C LEU A 215 -7.69 8.10 -8.14
N THR A 216 -8.55 7.81 -9.12
CA THR A 216 -9.93 8.28 -9.22
C THR A 216 -10.77 7.18 -9.89
N PRO A 217 -12.11 7.31 -9.94
CA PRO A 217 -12.95 6.34 -10.66
C PRO A 217 -12.66 6.26 -12.17
N SER A 218 -11.92 7.22 -12.72
CA SER A 218 -11.53 7.30 -14.13
C SER A 218 -10.02 7.40 -14.32
N ASP A 219 -9.23 6.98 -13.33
CA ASP A 219 -7.77 6.95 -13.40
C ASP A 219 -7.29 5.73 -12.60
N VAL A 220 -7.11 4.62 -13.32
CA VAL A 220 -6.78 3.32 -12.73
C VAL A 220 -5.65 2.67 -13.50
N TRP A 221 -4.66 2.18 -12.77
CA TRP A 221 -3.47 1.53 -13.30
C TRP A 221 -3.45 0.08 -12.89
N VAL A 222 -3.12 -0.81 -13.83
CA VAL A 222 -2.88 -2.22 -13.56
C VAL A 222 -1.55 -2.68 -14.15
N SER A 223 -0.87 -3.59 -13.46
CA SER A 223 0.34 -4.24 -13.96
C SER A 223 0.03 -5.66 -14.41
N THR A 224 0.61 -6.07 -15.54
CA THR A 224 0.35 -7.38 -16.14
C THR A 224 1.57 -8.29 -16.07
N PHE A 225 1.34 -9.59 -16.24
CA PHE A 225 2.39 -10.56 -16.56
C PHE A 225 2.39 -10.92 -18.04
N THR A 226 2.55 -9.93 -18.91
CA THR A 226 2.72 -10.15 -20.35
C THR A 226 4.22 -10.24 -20.71
N PRO A 227 4.58 -10.89 -21.84
CA PRO A 227 5.98 -10.95 -22.30
C PRO A 227 6.67 -9.58 -22.39
N ASN A 228 5.89 -8.52 -22.68
CA ASN A 228 6.37 -7.15 -22.79
C ASN A 228 6.37 -6.38 -21.46
N LYS A 229 5.85 -6.97 -20.37
CA LYS A 229 5.77 -6.37 -19.03
C LYS A 229 5.06 -5.00 -19.08
N GLN A 230 3.86 -5.01 -19.66
CA GLN A 230 3.05 -3.81 -19.86
C GLN A 230 2.29 -3.43 -18.59
N THR A 231 2.10 -2.12 -18.43
CA THR A 231 1.06 -1.55 -17.58
C THR A 231 -0.12 -1.13 -18.46
N VAL A 232 -1.33 -1.20 -17.93
CA VAL A 232 -2.54 -0.74 -18.62
C VAL A 232 -3.19 0.34 -17.77
N HIS A 233 -3.62 1.42 -18.42
CA HIS A 233 -4.16 2.61 -17.78
C HIS A 233 -5.60 2.83 -18.26
N PHE A 234 -6.49 3.13 -17.32
CA PHE A 234 -7.90 3.42 -17.57
C PHE A 234 -8.17 4.91 -17.39
N THR A 235 -8.56 5.57 -18.48
CA THR A 235 -9.02 6.98 -18.49
C THR A 235 -10.44 7.12 -19.03
N GLY A 236 -11.28 6.10 -18.78
CA GLY A 236 -12.58 5.88 -19.44
C GLY A 236 -12.54 4.77 -20.49
N SER A 237 -11.34 4.37 -20.91
CA SER A 237 -11.07 3.16 -21.67
C SER A 237 -9.69 2.62 -21.28
N TRP A 238 -9.51 1.30 -21.31
CA TRP A 238 -8.23 0.66 -21.05
C TRP A 238 -7.28 0.81 -22.23
N THR A 239 -6.10 1.37 -21.97
CA THR A 239 -5.04 1.54 -22.97
C THR A 239 -3.70 1.00 -22.43
N PRO A 240 -3.01 0.13 -23.18
CA PRO A 240 -1.65 -0.27 -22.83
C PRO A 240 -0.70 0.93 -22.87
N GLU A 241 0.15 1.04 -21.86
CA GLU A 241 1.16 2.09 -21.78
C GLU A 241 2.52 1.61 -22.26
N ALA A 242 3.49 2.53 -22.32
CA ALA A 242 4.87 2.21 -22.66
C ALA A 242 5.39 1.06 -21.78
N ALA A 243 6.06 0.08 -22.40
CA ALA A 243 6.58 -1.08 -21.67
C ALA A 243 7.61 -0.64 -20.61
N SER A 244 7.39 -1.02 -19.36
CA SER A 244 8.34 -0.75 -18.27
C SER A 244 9.53 -1.71 -18.30
N GLY A 245 9.38 -2.88 -18.94
CA GLY A 245 10.36 -3.95 -18.84
C GLY A 245 10.52 -4.51 -17.41
N ALA A 246 9.56 -4.21 -16.53
CA ALA A 246 9.46 -4.64 -15.14
C ALA A 246 8.03 -5.16 -14.86
N THR A 247 7.93 -6.30 -14.18
CA THR A 247 6.63 -6.75 -13.68
C THR A 247 6.45 -6.12 -12.31
N PHE A 248 5.69 -5.03 -12.24
CA PHE A 248 5.38 -4.39 -10.96
C PHE A 248 4.41 -5.26 -10.15
N GLN A 249 4.76 -5.54 -8.91
CA GLN A 249 3.95 -6.28 -7.94
C GLN A 249 3.17 -5.34 -7.01
N SER A 250 3.60 -4.09 -6.92
CA SER A 250 2.93 -3.05 -6.14
C SER A 250 3.09 -1.69 -6.84
N PHE A 251 2.09 -0.84 -6.66
CA PHE A 251 2.11 0.56 -7.09
C PHE A 251 1.90 1.46 -5.88
N HIS A 252 2.44 2.67 -5.97
CA HIS A 252 2.16 3.75 -5.05
C HIS A 252 2.12 5.07 -5.82
N SER A 253 1.38 6.04 -5.27
CA SER A 253 1.32 7.38 -5.82
C SER A 253 1.19 8.40 -4.69
N SER A 254 1.92 9.50 -4.82
CA SER A 254 1.77 10.68 -3.95
C SER A 254 0.85 11.75 -4.57
N GLY A 255 0.44 11.55 -5.82
CA GLY A 255 -0.40 12.45 -6.60
C GLY A 255 -0.59 11.95 -8.04
N PRO A 256 -1.52 12.55 -8.81
CA PRO A 256 -1.93 12.04 -10.12
C PRO A 256 -0.80 11.96 -11.15
N ASP A 257 0.25 12.77 -10.98
CA ASP A 257 1.41 12.82 -11.88
C ASP A 257 2.67 12.16 -11.28
N ASP A 258 2.57 11.56 -10.09
CA ASP A 258 3.69 10.93 -9.37
C ASP A 258 3.33 9.47 -9.04
N LEU A 259 3.58 8.60 -10.01
CA LEU A 259 3.23 7.19 -9.98
C LEU A 259 4.50 6.33 -9.99
N TRP A 260 4.58 5.44 -9.00
CA TRP A 260 5.70 4.53 -8.81
C TRP A 260 5.23 3.08 -8.82
N GLY A 261 6.04 2.22 -9.44
CA GLY A 261 5.85 0.77 -9.43
C GLY A 261 7.11 0.07 -8.93
N ALA A 262 6.95 -0.97 -8.11
CA ALA A 262 8.05 -1.81 -7.65
C ALA A 262 7.74 -3.29 -7.95
N GLY A 263 8.75 -4.04 -8.38
CA GLY A 263 8.59 -5.47 -8.62
C GLY A 263 9.84 -6.13 -9.21
N GLY A 264 10.11 -7.37 -8.79
CA GLY A 264 11.39 -8.01 -9.10
C GLY A 264 12.55 -7.16 -8.57
N SER A 265 13.63 -6.96 -9.32
CA SER A 265 14.74 -6.09 -8.89
C SER A 265 14.61 -4.64 -9.41
N LYS A 266 13.40 -4.22 -9.79
CA LYS A 266 13.17 -2.97 -10.54
C LYS A 266 12.17 -2.06 -9.85
N VAL A 267 12.46 -0.77 -9.96
CA VAL A 267 11.56 0.32 -9.59
C VAL A 267 11.35 1.20 -10.81
N GLY A 268 10.11 1.60 -11.07
CA GLY A 268 9.77 2.52 -12.15
C GLY A 268 9.04 3.74 -11.62
N HIS A 269 9.40 4.91 -12.15
CA HIS A 269 8.68 6.16 -11.97
C HIS A 269 8.05 6.56 -13.31
N TRP A 270 6.75 6.82 -13.33
CA TRP A 270 6.05 7.27 -14.53
C TRP A 270 6.34 8.74 -14.81
N THR A 271 6.76 9.05 -16.03
CA THR A 271 7.14 10.42 -16.44
C THR A 271 6.02 11.18 -17.16
N GLY A 272 4.80 10.63 -17.18
CA GLY A 272 3.69 11.11 -18.02
C GLY A 272 3.65 10.50 -19.42
N SER A 273 4.73 9.87 -19.89
CA SER A 273 4.79 9.23 -21.22
C SER A 273 5.59 7.94 -21.30
N SER A 274 6.43 7.67 -20.30
CA SER A 274 7.28 6.48 -20.24
C SER A 274 7.68 6.17 -18.80
N TRP A 275 8.13 4.94 -18.55
CA TRP A 275 8.70 4.54 -17.27
C TRP A 275 10.20 4.85 -17.22
N ALA A 276 10.62 5.70 -16.28
CA ALA A 276 12.02 5.81 -15.86
C ALA A 276 12.32 4.68 -14.87
N VAL A 277 13.16 3.73 -15.26
CA VAL A 277 13.37 2.48 -14.50
C VAL A 277 14.77 2.41 -13.92
N GLU A 278 14.83 2.10 -12.63
CA GLU A 278 16.04 1.93 -11.84
C GLU A 278 16.12 0.50 -11.26
N SER A 279 17.30 0.09 -10.79
CA SER A 279 17.52 -1.20 -10.12
C SER A 279 18.34 -0.98 -8.85
N PRO A 280 17.72 -0.42 -7.79
CA PRO A 280 18.44 0.01 -6.58
C PRO A 280 18.97 -1.14 -5.72
N SER A 281 18.52 -2.38 -5.96
CA SER A 281 18.98 -3.58 -5.25
C SER A 281 18.96 -4.79 -6.19
N SER A 282 19.76 -5.81 -5.87
CA SER A 282 19.66 -7.13 -6.51
C SER A 282 18.55 -8.01 -5.91
N GLY A 283 18.00 -7.63 -4.76
CA GLY A 283 16.89 -8.34 -4.11
C GLY A 283 15.56 -8.16 -4.85
N GLN A 284 14.62 -9.06 -4.57
CA GLN A 284 13.25 -8.95 -5.08
C GLN A 284 12.48 -7.92 -4.25
N MET A 285 11.68 -7.10 -4.91
CA MET A 285 10.83 -6.06 -4.33
C MET A 285 9.38 -6.49 -4.48
N PHE A 286 8.62 -6.44 -3.39
CA PHE A 286 7.25 -6.93 -3.33
C PHE A 286 6.25 -5.80 -3.11
N GLY A 287 6.57 -4.85 -2.23
CA GLY A 287 5.70 -3.74 -1.85
C GLY A 287 6.37 -2.39 -2.02
N ILE A 288 5.60 -1.38 -2.44
CA ILE A 288 5.97 0.03 -2.39
C ILE A 288 4.86 0.81 -1.69
N GLY A 289 5.25 1.76 -0.84
CA GLY A 289 4.36 2.67 -0.14
C GLY A 289 5.10 3.94 0.21
N GLY A 290 4.39 5.01 0.54
CA GLY A 290 5.03 6.31 0.74
C GLY A 290 4.08 7.41 1.16
N ILE A 291 4.66 8.58 1.37
CA ILE A 291 3.95 9.81 1.68
C ILE A 291 4.72 11.00 1.09
N SER A 292 4.02 11.86 0.35
CA SER A 292 4.66 12.97 -0.38
C SER A 292 5.81 12.44 -1.26
N ASN A 293 7.01 13.00 -1.17
CA ASN A 293 8.17 12.57 -1.94
C ASN A 293 9.00 11.46 -1.27
N SER A 294 8.50 10.86 -0.18
CA SER A 294 9.22 9.80 0.54
C SER A 294 8.58 8.43 0.33
N PHE A 295 9.40 7.47 -0.12
CA PHE A 295 8.94 6.14 -0.54
C PHE A 295 9.76 5.04 0.12
N TRP A 296 9.08 4.00 0.57
CA TRP A 296 9.67 2.78 1.06
C TRP A 296 9.34 1.61 0.14
N ILE A 297 10.35 0.79 -0.10
CA ILE A 297 10.20 -0.47 -0.83
C ILE A 297 10.66 -1.60 0.07
N VAL A 298 9.89 -2.67 0.11
CA VAL A 298 10.18 -3.86 0.90
C VAL A 298 10.25 -5.10 0.04
N GLY A 299 11.04 -6.09 0.48
CA GLY A 299 11.42 -7.18 -0.40
C GLY A 299 11.97 -8.43 0.26
N SER A 300 12.71 -9.21 -0.54
CA SER A 300 13.38 -10.44 -0.12
C SER A 300 14.52 -10.17 0.85
N ASP A 301 14.89 -11.18 1.65
CA ASP A 301 16.03 -11.12 2.58
C ASP A 301 16.00 -9.91 3.53
N ALA A 302 14.80 -9.55 3.96
CA ALA A 302 14.49 -8.40 4.80
C ALA A 302 14.91 -7.05 4.20
N LEU A 303 14.89 -6.94 2.87
CA LEU A 303 15.18 -5.71 2.15
C LEU A 303 14.21 -4.60 2.55
N ILE A 304 14.76 -3.46 2.95
CA ILE A 304 14.07 -2.18 3.11
C ILE A 304 14.88 -1.12 2.38
N LEU A 305 14.26 -0.48 1.39
CA LEU A 305 14.82 0.67 0.68
C LEU A 305 13.98 1.90 1.01
N HIS A 306 14.63 3.06 1.07
CA HIS A 306 13.99 4.34 1.25
C HIS A 306 14.51 5.34 0.21
N ARG A 307 13.63 6.21 -0.28
CA ARG A 307 13.96 7.35 -1.13
C ARG A 307 13.27 8.59 -0.60
N ARG A 308 13.98 9.72 -0.57
CA ARG A 308 13.48 11.06 -0.21
C ARG A 308 13.39 11.99 -1.42
#